data_AF-A0A973AWN1-F1
#
_entry.id   AF-A0A973AWN1-F1
#
_cell.length_a   1.000
_cell.length_b   1.000
_cell.length_c   1.000
_cell.angle_alpha   90.00
_cell.angle_beta   90.00
_cell.angle_gamma   90.00
#
_symmetry.space_group_name_H-M   'P 1'
#
loop_
_entity.id
_entity.type
_entity.pdbx_description
1 polymer ?
#
loop_
_entity_poly.entity_id
_entity_poly.type
_entity_poly.pdbx_seq_one_letter_code
_entity_poly.pdbx_strand_id
1 'polypeptide(L)'
;MAVVVTGYVRLDSEHRPHARYVELGRRLVGLGLPTIAFYDGSPAELMPTPKSAILRTSLADCWMAPGAAQCEAPGGTPLKDTTTYCAVQHQKTTWLARAAADTGDPVIWIDFGIFHLPQINNRHVMKFVERVEAAPPDRITIAGIWPMTGRPMINWDKPAWYVAGGVVVVPHRLAGWFDATVRSYATLQLEASRRTTWEVNTWSAILRDHPDRFRVYAADHDETLFTNYEKAPPCVR
;
A
#
# COMPACT_ATOMS: atom_id res chain seq x y z
N MET A 1 -9.62 -14.20 9.75
CA MET A 1 -8.69 -13.42 10.60
C MET A 1 -8.00 -12.40 9.70
N ALA A 2 -7.79 -11.14 10.11
CA ALA A 2 -7.18 -10.20 9.16
C ALA A 2 -5.70 -10.54 8.93
N VAL A 3 -5.25 -10.48 7.68
CA VAL A 3 -3.86 -10.81 7.30
C VAL A 3 -3.11 -9.54 6.91
N VAL A 4 -2.00 -9.28 7.59
CA VAL A 4 -1.08 -8.20 7.21
C VAL A 4 -0.33 -8.61 5.96
N VAL A 5 -0.32 -7.73 4.96
CA VAL A 5 0.41 -7.88 3.71
C VAL A 5 1.42 -6.74 3.64
N THR A 6 2.66 -7.10 3.33
CA THR A 6 3.73 -6.12 3.15
C THR A 6 4.65 -6.55 2.02
N GLY A 7 5.46 -5.63 1.51
CA GLY A 7 6.36 -5.94 0.42
C GLY A 7 7.54 -4.99 0.30
N TYR A 8 8.67 -5.55 -0.14
CA TYR A 8 9.90 -4.83 -0.40
C TYR A 8 10.62 -5.45 -1.59
N VAL A 9 10.86 -4.61 -2.60
CA VAL A 9 11.73 -4.90 -3.74
C VAL A 9 13.00 -4.08 -3.58
N ARG A 10 14.16 -4.71 -3.76
CA ARG A 10 15.44 -4.02 -3.56
C ARG A 10 15.75 -3.17 -4.77
N LEU A 11 15.77 -1.85 -4.58
CA LEU A 11 16.08 -0.85 -5.62
C LEU A 11 17.42 -0.13 -5.40
N ASP A 12 18.16 -0.48 -4.34
CA ASP A 12 19.45 0.13 -3.96
C ASP A 12 19.46 1.68 -4.03
N SER A 13 18.46 2.31 -3.41
CA SER A 13 18.37 3.78 -3.30
C SER A 13 19.20 4.33 -2.14
N GLU A 14 19.91 5.44 -2.39
CA GLU A 14 20.64 6.21 -1.35
C GLU A 14 19.72 6.77 -0.27
N HIS A 15 18.44 7.05 -0.60
CA HIS A 15 17.49 7.65 0.34
C HIS A 15 17.22 6.77 1.56
N ARG A 16 17.22 5.45 1.38
CA ARG A 16 17.08 4.49 2.47
C ARG A 16 17.75 3.16 2.10
N PRO A 17 18.92 2.87 2.69
CA PRO A 17 19.67 1.65 2.39
C PRO A 17 18.87 0.38 2.71
N HIS A 18 19.18 -0.70 1.99
CA HIS A 18 18.60 -2.02 2.18
C HIS A 18 18.58 -2.47 3.65
N ALA A 19 19.72 -2.38 4.34
CA ALA A 19 19.83 -2.78 5.75
C ALA A 19 18.82 -2.07 6.67
N ARG A 20 18.53 -0.78 6.40
CA ARG A 20 17.53 -0.03 7.16
C ARG A 20 16.11 -0.54 6.87
N TYR A 21 15.79 -0.84 5.61
CA TYR A 21 14.50 -1.46 5.30
C TYR A 21 14.35 -2.83 5.94
N VAL A 22 15.39 -3.67 5.92
CA VAL A 22 15.39 -4.99 6.56
C VAL A 22 15.11 -4.89 8.06
N GLU A 23 15.75 -3.94 8.76
CA GLU A 23 15.49 -3.69 10.18
C GLU A 23 14.00 -3.36 10.44
N LEU A 24 13.43 -2.44 9.65
CA LEU A 24 12.05 -2.00 9.78
C LEU A 24 11.05 -3.11 9.42
N GLY A 25 11.31 -3.86 8.35
CA GLY A 25 10.49 -4.98 7.92
C GLY A 25 10.52 -6.16 8.89
N ARG A 26 11.71 -6.49 9.43
CA ARG A 26 11.86 -7.47 10.52
C ARG A 26 11.03 -7.09 11.72
N ARG A 27 11.01 -5.80 12.09
CA ARG A 27 10.17 -5.31 13.20
C ARG A 27 8.68 -5.51 12.93
N LEU A 28 8.20 -5.31 11.70
CA LEU A 28 6.80 -5.53 11.31
C LEU A 28 6.44 -7.02 11.29
N VAL A 29 7.25 -7.84 10.63
CA VAL A 29 7.05 -9.29 10.53
C VAL A 29 7.14 -9.96 11.90
N GLY A 30 8.01 -9.45 12.77
CA GLY A 30 8.24 -9.94 14.14
C GLY A 30 7.12 -9.62 15.15
N LEU A 31 6.05 -8.92 14.74
CA LEU A 31 4.93 -8.61 15.65
C LEU A 31 4.09 -9.84 16.04
N GLY A 32 4.26 -10.99 15.36
CA GLY A 32 3.48 -12.20 15.63
C GLY A 32 2.02 -12.12 15.13
N LEU A 33 1.75 -11.22 14.18
CA LEU A 33 0.48 -11.13 13.46
C LEU A 33 0.49 -12.09 12.25
N PRO A 34 -0.66 -12.61 11.80
CA PRO A 34 -0.75 -13.28 10.51
C PRO A 34 -0.22 -12.35 9.42
N THR A 35 0.90 -12.73 8.80
CA THR A 35 1.63 -11.84 7.89
C THR A 35 2.07 -12.56 6.63
N ILE A 36 1.83 -11.97 5.47
CA ILE A 36 2.43 -12.37 4.19
C ILE A 36 3.35 -11.23 3.73
N ALA A 37 4.65 -11.51 3.66
CA ALA A 37 5.65 -10.54 3.21
C ALA A 37 6.22 -10.94 1.85
N PHE A 38 6.06 -10.07 0.86
CA PHE A 38 6.69 -10.21 -0.45
C PHE A 38 8.09 -9.58 -0.42
N TYR A 39 9.13 -10.38 -0.46
CA TYR A 39 10.47 -9.92 -0.12
C TYR A 39 11.52 -10.29 -1.17
N ASP A 40 12.21 -9.28 -1.68
CA ASP A 40 13.37 -9.38 -2.57
C ASP A 40 14.67 -9.41 -1.76
N GLY A 41 14.88 -10.53 -1.08
CA GLY A 41 16.04 -10.79 -0.23
C GLY A 41 15.96 -12.20 0.37
N SER A 42 16.82 -12.49 1.34
CA SER A 42 16.81 -13.79 2.02
C SER A 42 15.75 -13.82 3.12
N PRO A 43 14.81 -14.79 3.15
CA PRO A 43 13.82 -14.88 4.23
C PRO A 43 14.41 -14.90 5.64
N ALA A 44 15.62 -15.41 5.81
CA ALA A 44 16.34 -15.42 7.09
C ALA A 44 16.59 -14.01 7.66
N GLU A 45 16.65 -12.99 6.80
CA GLU A 45 16.87 -11.60 7.21
C GLU A 45 15.68 -11.03 8.01
N LEU A 46 14.48 -11.55 7.79
CA LEU A 46 13.24 -11.03 8.41
C LEU A 46 12.85 -11.73 9.71
N MET A 47 13.55 -12.81 10.08
CA MET A 47 13.27 -13.61 11.28
C MET A 47 11.77 -13.93 11.42
N PRO A 48 11.19 -14.67 10.45
CA PRO A 48 9.75 -14.89 10.40
C PRO A 48 9.23 -15.58 11.66
N THR A 49 8.01 -15.24 12.07
CA THR A 49 7.30 -15.95 13.13
C THR A 49 6.52 -17.14 12.55
N PRO A 50 6.01 -18.08 13.38
CA PRO A 50 5.16 -19.17 12.89
C PRO A 50 3.88 -18.71 12.16
N LYS A 51 3.48 -17.44 12.34
CA LYS A 51 2.31 -16.83 11.68
C LYS A 51 2.70 -16.02 10.42
N SER A 52 3.97 -16.06 10.02
CA SER A 52 4.50 -15.27 8.91
C SER A 52 4.88 -16.18 7.73
N ALA A 53 4.45 -15.81 6.53
CA ALA A 53 4.91 -16.39 5.28
C ALA A 53 5.75 -15.36 4.52
N ILE A 54 6.96 -15.75 4.10
CA ILE A 54 7.84 -14.90 3.28
C ILE A 54 7.85 -15.45 1.86
N LEU A 55 7.31 -14.68 0.94
CA LEU A 55 7.24 -15.01 -0.48
C LEU A 55 8.30 -14.22 -1.22
N ARG A 56 9.12 -14.91 -2.03
CA ARG A 56 10.12 -14.22 -2.86
C ARG A 56 9.42 -13.37 -3.91
N THR A 57 9.99 -12.20 -4.16
CA THR A 57 9.60 -11.30 -5.25
C THR A 57 10.83 -10.56 -5.76
N SER A 58 10.69 -9.82 -6.84
CA SER A 58 11.73 -9.01 -7.47
C SER A 58 11.07 -7.92 -8.33
N LEU A 59 11.88 -7.00 -8.86
CA LEU A 59 11.39 -6.02 -9.83
C LEU A 59 10.80 -6.66 -11.09
N ALA A 60 11.31 -7.84 -11.50
CA ALA A 60 10.81 -8.54 -12.68
C ALA A 60 9.38 -9.08 -12.50
N ASP A 61 8.94 -9.29 -11.25
CA ASP A 61 7.57 -9.70 -10.93
C ASP A 61 6.58 -8.52 -10.93
N CYS A 62 7.09 -7.28 -10.98
CA CYS A 62 6.24 -6.10 -10.94
C CYS A 62 5.57 -5.87 -12.29
N TRP A 63 4.24 -5.95 -12.35
CA TRP A 63 3.48 -5.95 -13.61
C TRP A 63 3.69 -4.67 -14.43
N MET A 64 3.96 -3.53 -13.77
CA MET A 64 4.16 -2.24 -14.42
C MET A 64 5.60 -2.03 -14.90
N ALA A 65 6.56 -2.82 -14.41
CA ALA A 65 7.99 -2.56 -14.64
C ALA A 65 8.39 -2.51 -16.13
N PRO A 66 7.93 -3.42 -17.01
CA PRO A 66 8.29 -3.35 -18.43
C PRO A 66 7.83 -2.07 -19.12
N GLY A 67 6.60 -1.59 -18.83
CA GLY A 67 6.07 -0.35 -19.39
C GLY A 67 6.72 0.89 -18.78
N ALA A 68 6.93 0.89 -17.46
CA ALA A 68 7.55 1.99 -16.72
C ALA A 68 8.99 2.26 -17.18
N ALA A 69 9.74 1.22 -17.56
CA ALA A 69 11.12 1.36 -18.05
C ALA A 69 11.25 2.19 -19.34
N GLN A 70 10.15 2.37 -20.09
CA GLN A 70 10.11 3.13 -21.35
C GLN A 70 9.52 4.54 -21.19
N CYS A 71 9.28 4.96 -19.95
CA CYS A 71 8.60 6.19 -19.61
C CYS A 71 9.49 7.11 -18.77
N GLU A 72 9.09 8.37 -18.68
CA GLU A 72 9.76 9.32 -17.79
C GLU A 72 9.37 9.10 -16.33
N ALA A 73 10.30 9.40 -15.42
CA ALA A 73 10.03 9.48 -13.98
C ALA A 73 9.04 10.62 -13.67
N PRO A 74 8.28 10.56 -12.55
CA PRO A 74 7.45 11.67 -12.13
C PRO A 74 8.28 12.91 -11.75
N GLY A 75 7.64 14.09 -11.68
CA GLY A 75 8.28 15.37 -11.32
C GLY A 75 8.67 15.52 -9.83
N GLY A 76 8.90 14.41 -9.12
CA GLY A 76 9.20 14.37 -7.68
C GLY A 76 10.67 14.52 -7.33
N THR A 77 11.08 13.92 -6.23
CA THR A 77 12.48 13.85 -5.79
C THR A 77 13.23 12.82 -6.62
N PRO A 78 14.16 13.20 -7.52
CA PRO A 78 14.71 12.27 -8.52
C PRO A 78 15.41 11.03 -7.94
N LEU A 79 16.00 11.15 -6.74
CA LEU A 79 16.69 10.04 -6.06
C LEU A 79 15.73 8.99 -5.47
N LYS A 80 14.46 9.35 -5.27
CA LYS A 80 13.45 8.52 -4.63
C LYS A 80 12.37 8.11 -5.64
N ASP A 81 11.83 9.08 -6.35
CA ASP A 81 10.66 8.94 -7.21
C ASP A 81 11.10 8.52 -8.62
N THR A 82 11.69 7.33 -8.72
CA THR A 82 12.12 6.72 -9.99
C THR A 82 10.99 5.93 -10.64
N THR A 83 11.14 5.59 -11.93
CA THR A 83 10.19 4.72 -12.64
C THR A 83 10.06 3.34 -12.00
N THR A 84 11.17 2.78 -11.52
CA THR A 84 11.21 1.48 -10.82
C THR A 84 10.54 1.57 -9.46
N TYR A 85 10.74 2.67 -8.71
CA TYR A 85 10.02 2.92 -7.47
C TYR A 85 8.51 2.96 -7.71
N CYS A 86 8.06 3.74 -8.69
CA CYS A 86 6.64 3.84 -9.05
C CYS A 86 6.05 2.48 -9.46
N ALA A 87 6.79 1.66 -10.21
CA ALA A 87 6.36 0.31 -10.58
C ALA A 87 6.17 -0.61 -9.36
N VAL A 88 7.10 -0.56 -8.39
CA VAL A 88 6.99 -1.33 -7.13
C VAL A 88 5.82 -0.84 -6.28
N GLN A 89 5.60 0.48 -6.19
CA GLN A 89 4.46 1.01 -5.43
C GLN A 89 3.11 0.55 -6.02
N HIS A 90 2.99 0.44 -7.35
CA HIS A 90 1.78 -0.08 -7.98
C HIS A 90 1.58 -1.60 -7.79
N GLN A 91 2.64 -2.34 -7.45
CA GLN A 91 2.59 -3.79 -7.21
C GLN A 91 1.86 -4.18 -5.90
N LYS A 92 1.74 -3.25 -4.94
CA LYS A 92 1.07 -3.44 -3.63
C LYS A 92 -0.28 -4.14 -3.76
N THR A 93 -1.03 -3.69 -4.74
CA THR A 93 -2.40 -4.07 -5.06
C THR A 93 -2.51 -5.52 -5.55
N THR A 94 -1.52 -5.97 -6.32
CA THR A 94 -1.42 -7.36 -6.78
C THR A 94 -1.04 -8.29 -5.63
N TRP A 95 -0.15 -7.84 -4.74
CA TRP A 95 0.21 -8.59 -3.53
C TRP A 95 -0.99 -8.75 -2.58
N LEU A 96 -1.80 -7.71 -2.39
CA LEU A 96 -3.06 -7.78 -1.64
C LEU A 96 -4.04 -8.77 -2.28
N ALA A 97 -4.26 -8.67 -3.59
CA ALA A 97 -5.17 -9.58 -4.30
C ALA A 97 -4.75 -11.04 -4.18
N ARG A 98 -3.45 -11.33 -4.33
CA ARG A 98 -2.90 -12.68 -4.15
C ARG A 98 -3.08 -13.19 -2.72
N ALA A 99 -2.68 -12.41 -1.72
CA ALA A 99 -2.81 -12.78 -0.31
C ALA A 99 -4.28 -13.01 0.09
N ALA A 100 -5.20 -12.18 -0.41
CA ALA A 100 -6.62 -12.35 -0.18
C ALA A 100 -7.13 -13.65 -0.81
N ALA A 101 -6.75 -13.95 -2.05
CA ALA A 101 -7.14 -15.19 -2.72
C ALA A 101 -6.65 -16.44 -1.98
N ASP A 102 -5.42 -16.42 -1.47
CA ASP A 102 -4.81 -17.56 -0.78
C ASP A 102 -5.43 -17.82 0.61
N THR A 103 -5.91 -16.76 1.28
CA THR A 103 -6.36 -16.83 2.69
C THR A 103 -7.88 -16.84 2.84
N GLY A 104 -8.63 -16.30 1.86
CA GLY A 104 -10.07 -16.07 1.98
C GLY A 104 -10.45 -14.95 2.95
N ASP A 105 -9.45 -14.27 3.53
CA ASP A 105 -9.60 -13.33 4.63
C ASP A 105 -9.43 -11.86 4.16
N PRO A 106 -9.93 -10.88 4.92
CA PRO A 106 -9.57 -9.48 4.73
C PRO A 106 -8.06 -9.28 4.85
N VAL A 107 -7.49 -8.49 3.96
CA VAL A 107 -6.05 -8.19 3.94
C VAL A 107 -5.79 -6.73 4.28
N ILE A 108 -4.66 -6.48 4.93
CA ILE A 108 -4.24 -5.16 5.36
C ILE A 108 -2.88 -4.88 4.76
N TRP A 109 -2.77 -3.92 3.85
CA TRP A 109 -1.46 -3.42 3.46
C TRP A 109 -0.86 -2.61 4.60
N ILE A 110 0.39 -2.90 4.94
CA ILE A 110 1.24 -2.03 5.75
C ILE A 110 2.60 -1.95 5.07
N ASP A 111 3.05 -0.74 4.76
CA ASP A 111 4.36 -0.52 4.14
C ASP A 111 5.47 -1.21 4.94
N PHE A 112 6.36 -1.91 4.25
CA PHE A 112 7.45 -2.68 4.87
C PHE A 112 8.34 -1.82 5.77
N GLY A 113 8.53 -0.56 5.39
CA GLY A 113 9.27 0.42 6.15
C GLY A 113 8.44 1.28 7.09
N ILE A 114 7.21 0.93 7.45
CA ILE A 114 6.27 1.84 8.15
C ILE A 114 6.84 2.50 9.41
N PHE A 115 7.67 1.78 10.17
CA PHE A 115 8.32 2.26 11.39
C PHE A 115 9.43 3.31 11.15
N HIS A 116 9.66 3.75 9.90
CA HIS A 116 10.48 4.93 9.65
C HIS A 116 9.81 6.23 10.13
N LEU A 117 8.48 6.22 10.29
CA LEU A 117 7.74 7.33 10.89
C LEU A 117 7.89 7.25 12.41
N PRO A 118 8.54 8.24 13.05
CA PRO A 118 8.97 8.13 14.46
C PRO A 118 7.80 8.04 15.45
N GLN A 119 6.62 8.55 15.10
CA GLN A 119 5.42 8.48 15.92
C GLN A 119 4.75 7.11 15.90
N ILE A 120 5.13 6.22 14.97
CA ILE A 120 4.51 4.91 14.79
C ILE A 120 5.28 3.85 15.57
N ASN A 121 4.56 3.08 16.40
CA ASN A 121 5.13 1.99 17.21
C ASN A 121 4.29 0.71 17.10
N ASN A 122 4.81 -0.39 17.67
CA ASN A 122 4.22 -1.73 17.58
C ASN A 122 2.77 -1.75 18.08
N ARG A 123 2.48 -1.01 19.17
CA ARG A 123 1.15 -0.96 19.77
C ARG A 123 0.13 -0.33 18.82
N HIS A 124 0.53 0.65 18.02
CA HIS A 124 -0.36 1.26 17.02
C HIS A 124 -0.80 0.23 15.98
N VAL A 125 0.14 -0.53 15.44
CA VAL A 125 -0.13 -1.59 14.45
C VAL A 125 -0.98 -2.71 15.04
N MET A 126 -0.61 -3.25 16.21
CA MET A 126 -1.36 -4.37 16.82
C MET A 126 -2.80 -3.97 17.13
N LYS A 127 -3.01 -2.82 17.77
CA LYS A 127 -4.37 -2.32 18.06
C LYS A 127 -5.15 -2.02 16.78
N PHE A 128 -4.49 -1.58 15.72
CA PHE A 128 -5.17 -1.35 14.45
C PHE A 128 -5.68 -2.66 13.84
N VAL A 129 -4.88 -3.73 13.85
CA VAL A 129 -5.33 -5.04 13.36
C VAL A 129 -6.51 -5.55 14.19
N GLU A 130 -6.45 -5.47 15.53
CA GLU A 130 -7.57 -5.81 16.41
C GLU A 130 -8.87 -5.07 16.02
N ARG A 131 -8.77 -3.77 15.74
CA ARG A 131 -9.92 -2.97 15.28
C ARG A 131 -10.44 -3.37 13.90
N VAL A 132 -9.54 -3.74 12.99
CA VAL A 132 -9.93 -4.24 11.66
C VAL A 132 -10.72 -5.54 11.78
N GLU A 133 -10.30 -6.44 12.67
CA GLU A 133 -11.00 -7.72 12.91
C GLU A 133 -12.39 -7.53 13.52
N ALA A 134 -12.58 -6.49 14.33
CA ALA A 134 -13.88 -6.14 14.91
C ALA A 134 -14.81 -5.39 13.93
N ALA A 135 -14.29 -4.85 12.83
CA ALA A 135 -15.06 -4.05 11.88
C ALA A 135 -15.64 -4.90 10.74
N PRO A 136 -16.83 -4.54 10.21
CA PRO A 136 -17.36 -5.20 9.01
C PRO A 136 -16.42 -5.03 7.81
N PRO A 137 -16.08 -6.11 7.08
CA PRO A 137 -15.23 -6.04 5.88
C PRO A 137 -16.08 -5.74 4.64
N ASP A 138 -16.77 -4.60 4.61
CA ASP A 138 -17.70 -4.25 3.53
C ASP A 138 -17.08 -3.34 2.45
N ARG A 139 -16.14 -2.48 2.80
CA ARG A 139 -15.51 -1.52 1.88
C ARG A 139 -14.00 -1.49 2.02
N ILE A 140 -13.33 -1.06 0.95
CA ILE A 140 -11.91 -0.74 1.02
C ILE A 140 -11.75 0.46 1.94
N THR A 141 -11.05 0.29 3.06
CA THR A 141 -10.85 1.38 4.03
C THR A 141 -9.45 1.92 3.91
N ILE A 142 -9.31 3.21 3.66
CA ILE A 142 -8.02 3.87 3.40
C ILE A 142 -7.88 5.16 4.22
N ALA A 143 -6.66 5.43 4.67
CA ALA A 143 -6.32 6.71 5.31
C ALA A 143 -6.31 7.82 4.26
N GLY A 144 -6.97 8.94 4.53
CA GLY A 144 -6.98 10.14 3.70
C GLY A 144 -6.24 11.30 4.35
N ILE A 145 -5.32 11.94 3.62
CA ILE A 145 -4.53 13.08 4.11
C ILE A 145 -5.21 14.40 3.68
N TRP A 146 -5.44 14.57 2.38
CA TRP A 146 -6.19 15.71 1.84
C TRP A 146 -7.68 15.37 1.69
N PRO A 147 -8.58 16.32 1.97
CA PRO A 147 -10.00 16.09 1.79
C PRO A 147 -10.34 15.94 0.30
N MET A 148 -11.04 14.85 -0.05
CA MET A 148 -11.55 14.61 -1.40
C MET A 148 -12.86 15.40 -1.62
N THR A 149 -12.76 16.73 -1.73
CA THR A 149 -13.93 17.60 -1.95
C THR A 149 -14.26 17.74 -3.44
N GLY A 150 -15.51 17.48 -3.82
CA GLY A 150 -15.96 17.58 -5.20
C GLY A 150 -15.41 16.46 -6.09
N ARG A 151 -14.89 16.81 -7.27
CA ARG A 151 -14.22 15.89 -8.20
C ARG A 151 -12.88 16.47 -8.64
N PRO A 152 -11.85 16.45 -7.79
CA PRO A 152 -10.58 17.06 -8.15
C PRO A 152 -9.96 16.36 -9.36
N MET A 153 -9.35 17.15 -10.24
CA MET A 153 -8.43 16.62 -11.24
C MET A 153 -7.17 16.15 -10.53
N ILE A 154 -6.77 14.90 -10.79
CA ILE A 154 -5.50 14.38 -10.31
C ILE A 154 -4.39 14.94 -11.17
N ASN A 155 -3.49 15.70 -10.55
CA ASN A 155 -2.24 16.11 -11.19
C ASN A 155 -1.25 14.95 -11.10
N TRP A 156 -0.93 14.34 -12.24
CA TRP A 156 -0.07 13.15 -12.30
C TRP A 156 1.42 13.44 -12.09
N ASP A 157 1.83 14.71 -12.20
CA ASP A 157 3.22 15.14 -12.05
C ASP A 157 3.62 15.38 -10.58
N LYS A 158 2.65 15.39 -9.66
CA LYS A 158 2.86 15.57 -8.22
C LYS A 158 2.12 14.48 -7.45
N PRO A 159 2.59 14.09 -6.26
CA PRO A 159 1.84 13.14 -5.44
C PRO A 159 0.54 13.80 -4.97
N ALA A 160 -0.57 13.11 -5.25
CA ALA A 160 -1.92 13.48 -4.88
C ALA A 160 -2.26 12.80 -3.55
N TRP A 161 -1.87 13.41 -2.44
CA TRP A 161 -2.05 12.87 -1.09
C TRP A 161 -3.51 12.89 -0.61
N TYR A 162 -4.52 12.67 -1.47
CA TYR A 162 -5.89 12.46 -0.98
C TYR A 162 -6.01 11.14 -0.20
N VAL A 163 -5.12 10.19 -0.49
CA VAL A 163 -4.97 8.94 0.25
C VAL A 163 -3.51 8.69 0.64
N ALA A 164 -3.31 7.92 1.71
CA ALA A 164 -2.01 7.49 2.18
C ALA A 164 -1.69 6.09 1.62
N GLY A 165 -0.56 5.96 0.93
CA GLY A 165 -0.09 4.68 0.37
C GLY A 165 0.41 3.66 1.41
N GLY A 166 0.58 4.11 2.66
CA GLY A 166 1.24 3.33 3.72
C GLY A 166 0.36 2.28 4.40
N VAL A 167 -0.96 2.47 4.39
CA VAL A 167 -1.93 1.56 5.02
C VAL A 167 -3.23 1.53 4.21
N VAL A 168 -3.73 0.33 3.89
CA VAL A 168 -5.08 0.14 3.33
C VAL A 168 -5.66 -1.20 3.78
N VAL A 169 -6.94 -1.23 4.13
CA VAL A 169 -7.69 -2.44 4.48
C VAL A 169 -8.57 -2.82 3.32
N VAL A 170 -8.45 -4.05 2.84
CA VAL A 170 -9.17 -4.53 1.65
C VAL A 170 -9.93 -5.81 2.01
N PRO A 171 -11.27 -5.79 1.95
CA PRO A 171 -12.07 -7.00 2.04
C PRO A 171 -11.69 -8.01 0.96
N HIS A 172 -11.63 -9.30 1.30
CA HIS A 172 -11.30 -10.38 0.36
C HIS A 172 -12.04 -10.25 -0.98
N ARG A 173 -13.36 -10.06 -0.92
CA ARG A 173 -14.24 -9.93 -2.10
C ARG A 173 -13.95 -8.73 -3.01
N LEU A 174 -13.22 -7.73 -2.51
CA LEU A 174 -12.88 -6.51 -3.25
C LEU A 174 -11.42 -6.50 -3.71
N ALA A 175 -10.58 -7.41 -3.23
CA ALA A 175 -9.13 -7.38 -3.51
C ALA A 175 -8.81 -7.56 -4.99
N GLY A 176 -9.43 -8.54 -5.66
CA GLY A 176 -9.26 -8.75 -7.10
C GLY A 176 -9.81 -7.59 -7.95
N TRP A 177 -10.95 -7.01 -7.54
CA TRP A 177 -11.51 -5.83 -8.21
C TRP A 177 -10.57 -4.62 -8.08
N PHE A 178 -10.04 -4.38 -6.87
CA PHE A 178 -9.16 -3.25 -6.61
C PHE A 178 -7.89 -3.36 -7.46
N ASP A 179 -7.29 -4.56 -7.52
CA ASP A 179 -6.10 -4.79 -8.36
C ASP A 179 -6.35 -4.57 -9.84
N ALA A 180 -7.40 -5.19 -10.39
CA ALA A 180 -7.74 -5.02 -11.79
C ALA A 180 -8.00 -3.54 -12.15
N THR A 181 -8.67 -2.80 -11.26
CA THR A 181 -8.98 -1.38 -11.47
C THR A 181 -7.72 -0.51 -11.41
N VAL A 182 -6.83 -0.76 -10.45
CA VAL A 182 -5.54 -0.07 -10.32
C VAL A 182 -4.69 -0.30 -11.56
N ARG A 183 -4.58 -1.54 -12.03
CA ARG A 183 -3.85 -1.89 -13.25
C ARG A 183 -4.42 -1.16 -14.46
N SER A 184 -5.75 -1.16 -14.63
CA SER A 184 -6.41 -0.47 -15.74
C SER A 184 -6.13 1.04 -15.73
N TYR A 185 -6.34 1.73 -14.61
CA TYR A 185 -6.12 3.18 -14.51
C TYR A 185 -4.66 3.56 -14.72
N ALA A 186 -3.74 2.83 -14.08
CA ALA A 186 -2.31 3.11 -14.19
C ALA A 186 -1.76 2.79 -15.59
N THR A 187 -2.23 1.73 -16.26
CA THR A 187 -1.85 1.45 -17.66
C THR A 187 -2.32 2.58 -18.59
N LEU A 188 -3.59 2.99 -18.50
CA LEU A 188 -4.12 4.08 -19.32
C LEU A 188 -3.37 5.40 -19.08
N GLN A 189 -3.07 5.73 -17.82
CA GLN A 189 -2.30 6.91 -17.46
C GLN A 189 -0.87 6.86 -18.04
N LEU A 190 -0.20 5.72 -17.91
CA LEU A 190 1.16 5.52 -18.40
C LEU A 190 1.23 5.63 -19.93
N GLU A 191 0.29 5.00 -20.64
CA GLU A 191 0.19 5.07 -22.10
C GLU A 191 -0.07 6.49 -22.60
N ALA A 192 -1.01 7.20 -21.96
CA ALA A 192 -1.41 8.54 -22.38
C ALA A 192 -0.34 9.61 -22.11
N SER A 193 0.38 9.50 -21.00
CA SER A 193 1.33 10.54 -20.56
C SER A 193 2.79 10.21 -20.86
N ARG A 194 3.11 8.93 -21.13
CA ARG A 194 4.49 8.42 -21.21
C ARG A 194 5.33 8.74 -19.97
N ARG A 195 4.68 8.90 -18.81
CA ARG A 195 5.29 9.23 -17.51
C ARG A 195 4.73 8.32 -16.42
N THR A 196 5.58 7.80 -15.54
CA THR A 196 5.13 7.07 -14.35
C THR A 196 4.61 8.03 -13.28
N THR A 197 3.74 7.55 -12.40
CA THR A 197 3.17 8.34 -11.29
C THR A 197 3.19 7.53 -9.98
N TRP A 198 2.82 8.14 -8.85
CA TRP A 198 2.69 7.43 -7.58
C TRP A 198 1.38 6.63 -7.53
N GLU A 199 1.37 5.49 -6.85
CA GLU A 199 0.18 4.65 -6.67
C GLU A 199 -0.95 5.41 -6.00
N VAL A 200 -0.64 6.35 -5.10
CA VAL A 200 -1.63 7.19 -4.43
C VAL A 200 -2.40 8.09 -5.40
N ASN A 201 -1.81 8.44 -6.55
CA ASN A 201 -2.51 9.19 -7.59
C ASN A 201 -3.57 8.31 -8.27
N THR A 202 -3.20 7.08 -8.61
CA THR A 202 -4.10 6.07 -9.16
C THR A 202 -5.22 5.72 -8.18
N TRP A 203 -4.89 5.51 -6.91
CA TRP A 203 -5.86 5.21 -5.86
C TRP A 203 -6.82 6.38 -5.62
N SER A 204 -6.32 7.63 -5.68
CA SER A 204 -7.15 8.84 -5.58
C SER A 204 -8.13 8.95 -6.75
N ALA A 205 -7.71 8.65 -7.98
CA ALA A 205 -8.60 8.64 -9.14
C ALA A 205 -9.70 7.59 -8.99
N ILE A 206 -9.34 6.37 -8.55
CA ILE A 206 -10.29 5.27 -8.34
C ILE A 206 -11.27 5.60 -7.21
N LEU A 207 -10.79 6.16 -6.10
CA LEU A 207 -11.65 6.63 -5.00
C LEU A 207 -12.65 7.68 -5.48
N ARG A 208 -12.21 8.65 -6.28
CA ARG A 208 -13.09 9.68 -6.86
C ARG A 208 -14.20 9.07 -7.73
N ASP A 209 -13.85 8.06 -8.52
CA ASP A 209 -14.75 7.49 -9.53
C ASP A 209 -15.64 6.35 -8.97
N HIS A 210 -15.24 5.75 -7.84
CA HIS A 210 -15.94 4.64 -7.17
C HIS A 210 -16.12 4.86 -5.66
N PRO A 211 -16.64 6.03 -5.19
CA PRO A 211 -16.67 6.35 -3.77
C PRO A 211 -17.53 5.39 -2.92
N ASP A 212 -18.49 4.71 -3.54
CA ASP A 212 -19.35 3.70 -2.90
C ASP A 212 -18.58 2.46 -2.41
N ARG A 213 -17.41 2.18 -3.00
CA ARG A 213 -16.56 1.03 -2.65
C ARG A 213 -15.55 1.33 -1.56
N PHE A 214 -15.40 2.61 -1.20
CA PHE A 214 -14.40 3.05 -0.24
C PHE A 214 -15.03 3.61 1.04
N ARG A 215 -14.24 3.53 2.10
CA ARG A 215 -14.40 4.28 3.33
C ARG A 215 -13.09 4.99 3.59
N VAL A 216 -13.14 6.31 3.82
CA VAL A 216 -11.95 7.12 4.06
C VAL A 216 -12.01 7.66 5.48
N TYR A 217 -10.92 7.54 6.23
CA TYR A 217 -10.75 8.20 7.53
C TYR A 217 -9.62 9.21 7.46
N ALA A 218 -9.78 10.34 8.15
CA ALA A 218 -8.77 11.38 8.18
C ALA A 218 -7.50 10.91 8.93
N ALA A 219 -6.34 11.16 8.34
CA ALA A 219 -5.03 10.85 8.89
C ALA A 219 -3.97 11.85 8.38
N ASP A 220 -2.76 11.76 8.91
CA ASP A 220 -1.54 12.37 8.39
C ASP A 220 -0.41 11.31 8.37
N HIS A 221 0.82 11.69 8.02
CA HIS A 221 2.02 10.84 8.00
C HIS A 221 2.58 10.58 9.41
N ASP A 222 1.72 10.18 10.34
CA ASP A 222 2.02 9.93 11.74
C ASP A 222 1.20 8.72 12.27
N GLU A 223 1.02 8.60 13.59
CA GLU A 223 0.24 7.51 14.19
C GLU A 223 -1.23 7.49 13.80
N THR A 224 -1.78 8.59 13.28
CA THR A 224 -3.18 8.68 12.86
C THR A 224 -3.51 7.76 11.68
N LEU A 225 -2.50 7.32 10.91
CA LEU A 225 -2.63 6.21 9.95
C LEU A 225 -3.25 4.96 10.60
N PHE A 226 -3.02 4.75 11.89
CA PHE A 226 -3.51 3.61 12.65
C PHE A 226 -4.60 3.97 13.65
N THR A 227 -4.47 5.11 14.34
CA THR A 227 -5.32 5.47 15.48
C THR A 227 -6.68 6.06 15.09
N ASN A 228 -6.85 6.58 13.87
CA ASN A 228 -8.11 7.18 13.42
C ASN A 228 -9.05 6.23 12.66
N TYR A 229 -8.71 4.96 12.50
CA TYR A 229 -9.51 3.98 11.73
C TYR A 229 -11.01 3.93 12.13
N GLU A 230 -11.31 4.08 13.43
CA GLU A 230 -12.70 4.07 13.96
C GLU A 230 -13.44 5.40 13.85
N LYS A 231 -12.73 6.51 13.61
CA LYS A 231 -13.35 7.85 13.51
C LYS A 231 -13.97 8.11 12.14
N ALA A 232 -13.96 7.13 11.24
CA ALA A 232 -14.73 7.20 10.00
C ALA A 232 -16.21 7.37 10.35
N PRO A 233 -16.91 8.38 9.81
CA PRO A 233 -18.34 8.51 10.06
C PRO A 233 -19.06 7.23 9.65
N PRO A 234 -20.08 6.78 10.41
CA PRO A 234 -20.88 5.62 10.00
C PRO A 234 -21.44 5.89 8.60
N CYS A 235 -21.42 4.86 7.74
CA CYS A 235 -22.12 4.90 6.46
C CYS A 235 -23.55 5.35 6.70
N VAL A 236 -23.91 6.53 6.20
CA VAL A 236 -25.31 6.88 5.99
C VAL A 236 -25.82 5.89 4.95
N ARG A 237 -26.70 4.98 5.37
CA ARG A 237 -27.40 4.03 4.51
C ARG A 237 -28.49 4.74 3.74
#